data_AF-A0A956AJF4-F1
#
_entry.id   AF-A0A956AJF4-F1
#
_cell.length_a   1.000
_cell.length_b   1.000
_cell.length_c   1.000
_cell.angle_alpha   90.00
_cell.angle_beta   90.00
_cell.angle_gamma   90.00
#
_symmetry.space_group_name_H-M   'P 1'
#
loop_
_entity.id
_entity.type
_entity.pdbx_description
1 polymer ?
#
loop_
_entity_poly.entity_id
_entity_poly.type
_entity_poly.pdbx_seq_one_letter_code
_entity_poly.pdbx_strand_id
1 'polypeptide(L)'
;MRVLYFFSVWLHILAAITWIGGMLFLVLVVVPWMRQGHRIEAGAFLRETGVRFRNVGWTCFGILLVTGTFNLWVRGVRLENFTSPEWLSSSFGQTVVLKLAFFVAVLVVSSVHDFVVGPRATVAIERGPGSPEAMALRRRASMLGRLNLLFALVLVALGVMIVRGALW
;
A
#
# COMPACT_ATOMS: atom_id res chain seq x y z
N MET A 1 9.15 -5.28 -27.90
CA MET A 1 8.97 -5.73 -26.50
C MET A 1 9.88 -5.02 -25.49
N ARG A 2 11.18 -4.85 -25.76
CA ARG A 2 12.12 -4.24 -24.79
C ARG A 2 11.70 -2.84 -24.29
N VAL A 3 11.33 -1.93 -25.20
CA VAL A 3 10.88 -0.57 -24.85
C VAL A 3 9.64 -0.59 -23.95
N LEU A 4 8.64 -1.43 -24.29
CA LEU A 4 7.42 -1.59 -23.50
C LEU A 4 7.70 -2.12 -22.09
N TYR A 5 8.63 -3.08 -21.96
CA TYR A 5 9.06 -3.58 -20.66
C TYR A 5 9.72 -2.49 -19.81
N PHE A 6 10.65 -1.70 -20.40
CA PHE A 6 11.25 -0.58 -19.68
C PHE A 6 10.23 0.46 -19.23
N PHE A 7 9.29 0.82 -20.11
CA PHE A 7 8.21 1.75 -19.78
C PHE A 7 7.32 1.21 -18.66
N SER A 8 6.93 -0.07 -18.72
CA SER A 8 6.14 -0.72 -17.67
C SER A 8 6.86 -0.73 -16.32
N VAL A 9 8.15 -1.08 -16.29
CA VAL A 9 8.95 -1.05 -15.05
C VAL A 9 9.07 0.37 -14.51
N TRP A 10 9.35 1.35 -15.37
CA TRP A 10 9.41 2.76 -14.99
C TRP A 10 8.09 3.24 -14.38
N LEU A 11 6.97 2.94 -15.02
CA LEU A 11 5.64 3.30 -14.53
C LEU A 11 5.28 2.57 -13.23
N HIS A 12 5.66 1.29 -13.09
CA HIS A 12 5.49 0.52 -11.86
C HIS A 12 6.24 1.17 -10.68
N ILE A 13 7.48 1.58 -10.91
CA ILE A 13 8.30 2.25 -9.90
C ILE A 13 7.69 3.60 -9.54
N LEU A 14 7.24 4.40 -10.52
CA LEU A 14 6.57 5.68 -10.24
C LEU A 14 5.34 5.49 -9.36
N ALA A 15 4.46 4.55 -9.69
CA ALA A 15 3.28 4.26 -8.87
C ALA A 15 3.66 3.81 -7.46
N ALA A 16 4.69 2.97 -7.32
CA ALA A 16 5.19 2.52 -6.02
C ALA A 16 5.72 3.69 -5.19
N ILE A 17 6.60 4.54 -5.73
CA ILE A 17 7.20 5.64 -4.97
C ILE A 17 6.17 6.73 -4.63
N THR A 18 5.20 7.00 -5.51
CA THR A 18 4.14 7.97 -5.24
C THR A 18 3.28 7.50 -4.06
N TRP A 19 2.87 6.24 -4.06
CA TRP A 19 2.03 5.69 -3.00
C TRP A 19 2.79 5.54 -1.67
N ILE A 20 3.96 4.90 -1.68
CA ILE A 20 4.78 4.68 -0.48
C ILE A 20 5.30 6.00 0.08
N GLY A 21 5.77 6.91 -0.78
CA GLY A 21 6.23 8.24 -0.39
C GLY A 21 5.11 9.07 0.25
N GLY A 22 3.90 9.01 -0.30
CA GLY A 22 2.73 9.65 0.29
C GLY A 22 2.39 9.09 1.68
N MET A 23 2.46 7.77 1.87
CA MET A 23 2.27 7.15 3.19
C MET A 23 3.35 7.56 4.19
N LEU A 24 4.61 7.57 3.78
CA LEU A 24 5.72 8.04 4.62
C LEU A 24 5.51 9.49 5.04
N PHE A 25 5.12 10.36 4.12
CA PHE A 25 4.82 11.76 4.41
C PHE A 25 3.68 11.88 5.43
N LEU A 26 2.58 11.15 5.26
CA LEU A 26 1.46 11.16 6.20
C LEU A 26 1.89 10.67 7.60
N VAL A 27 2.61 9.56 7.67
CA VAL A 27 2.98 8.92 8.95
C VAL A 27 4.07 9.68 9.70
N LEU A 28 5.07 10.23 8.98
CA LEU A 28 6.25 10.85 9.57
C LEU A 28 6.11 12.38 9.75
N VAL A 29 5.28 13.04 8.94
CA VAL A 29 5.15 14.51 8.97
C VAL A 29 3.76 14.92 9.47
N VAL A 30 2.70 14.50 8.79
CA VAL A 30 1.34 14.99 9.07
C VAL A 30 0.82 14.49 10.42
N VAL A 31 0.92 13.18 10.69
CA VAL A 31 0.41 12.59 11.93
C VAL A 31 1.10 13.16 13.19
N PRO A 32 2.43 13.33 13.24
CA PRO A 32 3.10 13.98 14.38
C PRO A 32 2.71 15.45 14.55
N TRP A 33 2.66 16.22 13.45
CA TRP A 33 2.27 17.64 13.49
C TRP A 33 0.87 17.83 14.10
N MET A 34 -0.08 16.98 13.74
CA MET A 34 -1.44 17.03 14.27
C MET A 34 -1.56 16.72 15.76
N ARG A 35 -0.61 15.96 16.33
CA ARG A 35 -0.62 15.63 17.77
C ARG A 35 -0.26 16.83 18.65
N GLN A 36 0.34 17.88 18.08
CA GLN A 36 0.83 19.05 18.81
C GLN A 36 -0.22 20.14 19.11
N GLY A 37 -1.52 19.91 18.82
CA GLY A 37 -2.60 20.76 19.35
C GLY A 37 -3.38 21.62 18.35
N HIS A 38 -3.08 21.57 17.04
CA HIS A 38 -3.80 22.31 15.98
C HIS A 38 -5.20 21.71 15.64
N ARG A 39 -6.07 21.53 16.65
CA ARG A 39 -7.19 20.58 16.61
C ARG A 39 -8.40 20.96 15.74
N ILE A 40 -8.66 22.24 15.48
CA ILE A 40 -9.92 22.66 14.85
C ILE A 40 -9.86 22.53 13.31
N GLU A 41 -8.75 22.88 12.67
CA GLU A 41 -8.61 22.79 11.21
C GLU A 41 -8.02 21.44 10.73
N ALA A 42 -7.29 20.74 11.58
CA ALA A 42 -6.60 19.52 11.18
C ALA A 42 -7.54 18.35 10.84
N GLY A 43 -8.76 18.32 11.40
CA GLY A 43 -9.78 17.32 11.06
C GLY A 43 -10.33 17.49 9.65
N ALA A 44 -10.65 18.72 9.25
CA ALA A 44 -11.10 19.05 7.90
C ALA A 44 -9.98 18.80 6.87
N PHE A 45 -8.76 19.24 7.19
CA PHE A 45 -7.58 18.98 6.37
C PHE A 45 -7.38 17.48 6.12
N LEU A 46 -7.41 16.64 7.16
CA LEU A 46 -7.28 15.18 7.00
C LEU A 46 -8.40 14.57 6.17
N ARG A 47 -9.63 15.03 6.33
CA ARG A 47 -10.76 14.49 5.57
C ARG A 47 -10.57 14.78 4.08
N GLU A 48 -10.26 16.01 3.72
CA GLU A 48 -10.10 16.41 2.32
C GLU A 48 -8.85 15.82 1.69
N THR A 49 -7.71 15.90 2.39
CA THR A 49 -6.45 15.32 1.89
C THR A 49 -6.50 13.79 1.87
N GLY A 50 -7.13 13.16 2.87
CA GLY A 50 -7.30 11.71 2.94
C GLY A 50 -8.15 11.16 1.80
N VAL A 51 -9.26 11.82 1.47
CA VAL A 51 -10.11 11.42 0.32
C VAL A 51 -9.36 11.58 -1.00
N ARG A 52 -8.62 12.68 -1.18
CA ARG A 52 -7.81 12.88 -2.39
C ARG A 52 -6.69 11.84 -2.49
N PHE A 53 -6.00 11.57 -1.39
CA PHE A 53 -4.92 10.58 -1.34
C PHE A 53 -5.45 9.16 -1.55
N ARG A 54 -6.65 8.83 -1.07
CA ARG A 54 -7.32 7.56 -1.39
C ARG A 54 -7.44 7.38 -2.90
N ASN A 55 -7.96 8.36 -3.62
CA ASN A 55 -8.11 8.26 -5.07
C ASN A 55 -6.76 8.02 -5.76
N VAL A 56 -5.72 8.77 -5.37
CA VAL A 56 -4.35 8.57 -5.88
C VAL A 56 -3.84 7.17 -5.56
N GLY A 57 -4.03 6.70 -4.32
CA GLY A 57 -3.60 5.37 -3.88
C GLY A 57 -4.25 4.24 -4.68
N TRP A 58 -5.56 4.31 -4.93
CA TRP A 58 -6.27 3.32 -5.73
C TRP A 58 -5.89 3.37 -7.22
N THR A 59 -5.61 4.56 -7.77
CA THR A 59 -5.00 4.67 -9.11
C THR A 59 -3.62 4.01 -9.15
N CYS A 60 -2.77 4.25 -8.15
CA CYS A 60 -1.46 3.60 -8.03
C CYS A 60 -1.61 2.07 -7.93
N PHE A 61 -2.58 1.55 -7.16
CA PHE A 61 -2.83 0.11 -7.08
C PHE A 61 -3.24 -0.50 -8.43
N GLY A 62 -4.11 0.17 -9.18
CA GLY A 62 -4.47 -0.26 -10.53
C GLY A 62 -3.25 -0.33 -11.45
N ILE A 63 -2.42 0.71 -11.43
CA ILE A 63 -1.18 0.76 -12.22
C ILE A 63 -0.22 -0.36 -11.78
N LEU A 64 -0.01 -0.56 -10.48
CA LEU A 64 0.87 -1.59 -9.92
C LEU A 64 0.42 -3.00 -10.30
N LEU A 65 -0.89 -3.27 -10.28
CA LEU A 65 -1.45 -4.55 -10.67
C LEU A 65 -1.19 -4.82 -12.16
N VAL A 66 -1.55 -3.86 -13.03
CA VAL A 66 -1.39 -4.02 -14.49
C VAL A 66 0.08 -4.16 -14.88
N THR A 67 0.92 -3.25 -14.43
CA THR A 67 2.36 -3.26 -14.74
C THR A 67 3.08 -4.43 -14.07
N GLY A 68 2.69 -4.81 -12.84
CA GLY A 68 3.26 -5.96 -12.13
C GLY A 68 2.98 -7.28 -12.85
N THR A 69 1.74 -7.51 -13.27
CA THR A 69 1.35 -8.68 -14.07
C THR A 69 2.09 -8.70 -15.40
N PHE A 70 2.17 -7.58 -16.11
CA PHE A 70 2.93 -7.49 -17.37
C PHE A 70 4.42 -7.78 -17.16
N ASN A 71 5.04 -7.23 -16.11
CA ASN A 71 6.45 -7.43 -15.80
C ASN A 71 6.76 -8.91 -15.47
N LEU A 72 5.88 -9.59 -14.73
CA LEU A 72 5.99 -11.03 -14.47
C LEU A 72 5.82 -11.85 -15.75
N TRP A 73 4.87 -11.49 -16.60
CA TRP A 73 4.63 -12.16 -17.87
C TRP A 73 5.85 -12.06 -18.81
N VAL A 74 6.46 -10.88 -18.93
CA VAL A 74 7.69 -10.68 -19.72
C VAL A 74 8.87 -11.51 -19.16
N ARG A 75 8.89 -11.76 -17.84
CA ARG A 75 9.88 -12.61 -17.16
C ARG A 75 9.60 -14.11 -17.26
N GLY A 76 8.59 -14.51 -18.04
CA GLY A 76 8.28 -15.92 -18.26
C GLY A 76 7.35 -16.55 -17.22
N VAL A 77 6.82 -15.78 -16.26
CA VAL A 77 5.84 -16.29 -15.30
C VAL A 77 4.49 -16.51 -16.02
N ARG A 78 3.92 -17.68 -15.82
CA ARG A 78 2.66 -18.17 -16.40
C ARG A 78 1.77 -18.75 -15.31
N LEU A 79 0.49 -18.96 -15.61
CA LEU A 79 -0.47 -19.52 -14.65
C LEU A 79 -0.09 -20.94 -14.21
N GLU A 80 0.45 -21.76 -15.13
CA GLU A 80 0.94 -23.11 -14.86
C GLU A 80 2.08 -23.18 -13.82
N ASN A 81 2.85 -22.09 -13.66
CA ASN A 81 3.92 -22.04 -12.65
C ASN A 81 3.37 -22.07 -11.23
N PHE A 82 2.17 -21.52 -11.00
CA PHE A 82 1.53 -21.51 -9.68
C PHE A 82 1.00 -22.89 -9.25
N THR A 83 1.02 -23.88 -10.15
CA THR A 83 0.67 -25.28 -9.86
C THR A 83 1.89 -26.21 -9.93
N SER A 84 3.05 -25.71 -10.36
CA SER A 84 4.29 -26.50 -10.46
C SER A 84 5.02 -26.54 -9.12
N PRO A 85 5.20 -27.72 -8.50
CA PRO A 85 5.93 -27.83 -7.22
C PRO A 85 7.38 -27.39 -7.33
N GLU A 86 8.03 -27.65 -8.47
CA GLU A 86 9.42 -27.28 -8.75
C GLU A 86 9.61 -25.75 -8.82
N TRP A 87 8.66 -25.05 -9.45
CA TRP A 87 8.73 -23.59 -9.49
C TRP A 87 8.41 -22.98 -8.12
N LEU A 88 7.42 -23.53 -7.40
CA LEU A 88 7.02 -23.07 -6.07
C LEU A 88 8.09 -23.33 -5.00
N SER A 89 8.95 -24.34 -5.17
CA SER A 89 10.09 -24.58 -4.29
C SER A 89 11.32 -23.73 -4.64
N SER A 90 11.36 -23.14 -5.85
CA SER A 90 12.43 -22.23 -6.24
C SER A 90 12.39 -20.91 -5.46
N SER A 91 13.55 -20.34 -5.18
CA SER A 91 13.66 -19.08 -4.45
C SER A 91 12.97 -17.91 -5.18
N PHE A 92 13.05 -17.90 -6.52
CA PHE A 92 12.31 -16.96 -7.36
C PHE A 92 10.79 -17.11 -7.21
N GLY A 93 10.28 -18.33 -7.34
CA GLY A 93 8.84 -18.60 -7.25
C GLY A 93 8.26 -18.25 -5.88
N GLN A 94 8.97 -18.62 -4.80
CA GLN A 94 8.61 -18.22 -3.44
C GLN A 94 8.58 -16.71 -3.27
N THR A 95 9.58 -15.99 -3.78
CA THR A 95 9.62 -14.51 -3.70
C THR A 95 8.42 -13.88 -4.43
N VAL A 96 8.07 -14.39 -5.61
CA VAL A 96 6.91 -13.92 -6.38
C VAL A 96 5.61 -14.18 -5.63
N VAL A 97 5.39 -15.40 -5.12
CA VAL A 97 4.19 -15.77 -4.36
C VAL A 97 4.06 -14.89 -3.12
N LEU A 98 5.16 -14.70 -2.38
CA LEU A 98 5.16 -13.85 -1.18
C LEU A 98 4.82 -12.41 -1.56
N LYS A 99 5.37 -11.88 -2.66
CA LYS A 99 5.06 -10.52 -3.13
C LYS A 99 3.59 -10.37 -3.50
N LEU A 100 3.00 -11.36 -4.18
CA LEU A 100 1.58 -11.33 -4.54
C LEU A 100 0.69 -11.43 -3.29
N ALA A 101 1.04 -12.29 -2.33
CA ALA A 101 0.32 -12.41 -1.07
C ALA A 101 0.34 -11.11 -0.27
N PHE A 102 1.50 -10.46 -0.14
CA PHE A 102 1.61 -9.15 0.51
C PHE A 102 0.87 -8.06 -0.25
N PHE A 103 0.83 -8.11 -1.60
CA PHE A 103 0.07 -7.15 -2.39
C PHE A 103 -1.44 -7.28 -2.13
N VAL A 104 -1.95 -8.51 -2.08
CA VAL A 104 -3.35 -8.77 -1.68
C VAL A 104 -3.62 -8.30 -0.25
N ALA A 105 -2.72 -8.59 0.69
CA ALA A 105 -2.84 -8.14 2.07
C ALA A 105 -2.90 -6.60 2.18
N VAL A 106 -2.06 -5.89 1.42
CA VAL A 106 -2.10 -4.43 1.29
C VAL A 106 -3.44 -3.96 0.76
N LEU A 107 -3.98 -4.57 -0.29
CA LEU A 107 -5.28 -4.18 -0.85
C LEU A 107 -6.41 -4.37 0.16
N VAL A 108 -6.41 -5.48 0.91
CA VAL A 108 -7.40 -5.75 1.96
C VAL A 108 -7.30 -4.72 3.08
N VAL A 109 -6.09 -4.51 3.63
CA VAL A 109 -5.87 -3.53 4.70
C VAL A 109 -6.23 -2.11 4.24
N SER A 110 -5.85 -1.73 3.02
CA SER A 110 -6.18 -0.44 2.42
C SER A 110 -7.69 -0.27 2.27
N SER A 111 -8.40 -1.29 1.78
CA SER A 111 -9.86 -1.25 1.63
C SER A 111 -10.56 -1.07 2.96
N VAL A 112 -10.16 -1.83 3.98
CA VAL A 112 -10.71 -1.72 5.34
C VAL A 112 -10.41 -0.34 5.92
N HIS A 113 -9.19 0.17 5.73
CA HIS A 113 -8.80 1.50 6.18
C HIS A 113 -9.62 2.61 5.49
N ASP A 114 -9.71 2.59 4.16
CA ASP A 114 -10.20 3.70 3.34
C ASP A 114 -11.73 3.77 3.24
N PHE A 115 -12.40 2.61 3.34
CA PHE A 115 -13.85 2.52 3.14
C PHE A 115 -14.63 2.15 4.41
N VAL A 116 -13.97 1.62 5.44
CA VAL A 116 -14.65 1.22 6.68
C VAL A 116 -14.17 2.06 7.86
N VAL A 117 -12.88 1.98 8.21
CA VAL A 117 -12.34 2.58 9.44
C VAL A 117 -12.20 4.09 9.32
N GLY A 118 -11.71 4.59 8.18
CA GLY A 118 -11.55 6.02 7.91
C GLY A 118 -12.88 6.79 7.99
N PRO A 119 -13.91 6.41 7.21
CA PRO A 119 -15.22 7.07 7.27
C PRO A 119 -15.86 7.01 8.66
N ARG A 120 -15.79 5.86 9.35
CA ARG A 120 -16.28 5.74 10.73
C ARG A 120 -15.54 6.65 11.70
N ALA A 121 -14.22 6.78 11.57
CA ALA A 121 -13.42 7.67 12.39
C ALA A 121 -13.81 9.13 12.18
N THR A 122 -14.04 9.56 10.93
CA THR A 122 -14.49 10.92 10.61
C THR A 122 -15.84 11.23 11.26
N VAL A 123 -16.83 10.34 11.10
CA VAL A 123 -18.17 10.52 11.69
C VAL A 123 -18.10 10.57 13.22
N ALA A 124 -17.30 9.71 13.86
CA ALA A 124 -17.15 9.70 15.31
C ALA A 124 -16.47 10.99 15.82
N ILE A 125 -15.50 11.54 15.09
CA ILE A 125 -14.85 12.81 15.43
C ILE A 125 -15.85 13.97 15.31
N GLU A 126 -16.65 14.01 14.25
CA GLU A 126 -17.65 15.06 14.03
C GLU A 126 -18.74 15.06 15.12
N ARG A 127 -19.17 13.87 15.59
CA ARG A 127 -20.14 13.74 16.68
C ARG A 127 -19.57 14.10 18.06
N GLY A 128 -18.29 13.87 18.28
CA GLY A 128 -17.67 14.07 19.58
C GLY A 128 -16.16 13.82 19.53
N PRO A 129 -15.33 14.86 19.30
CA PRO A 129 -13.88 14.71 19.09
C PRO A 129 -13.13 14.06 20.26
N GLY A 130 -13.67 14.20 21.48
CA GLY A 130 -13.12 13.63 22.72
C GLY A 130 -13.78 12.34 23.18
N SER A 131 -14.73 11.79 22.41
CA SER A 131 -15.40 10.54 22.80
C SER A 131 -14.41 9.36 22.81
N PRO A 132 -14.58 8.39 23.73
CA PRO A 132 -13.76 7.17 23.74
C PRO A 132 -13.78 6.43 22.41
N GLU A 133 -14.92 6.44 21.72
CA GLU A 133 -15.11 5.85 20.39
C GLU A 133 -14.26 6.56 19.33
N ALA A 134 -14.31 7.89 19.24
CA ALA A 134 -13.50 8.66 18.30
C ALA A 134 -12.00 8.43 18.51
N MET A 135 -11.56 8.38 19.77
CA MET A 135 -10.17 8.09 20.11
C MET A 135 -9.76 6.66 19.73
N ALA A 136 -10.63 5.67 19.92
CA ALA A 136 -10.37 4.29 19.54
C ALA A 136 -10.28 4.13 18.02
N LEU A 137 -11.21 4.72 17.26
CA LEU A 137 -11.22 4.67 15.80
C LEU A 137 -10.03 5.39 15.18
N ARG A 138 -9.62 6.55 15.73
CA ARG A 138 -8.38 7.23 15.30
C ARG A 138 -7.14 6.38 15.50
N ARG A 139 -7.03 5.70 16.65
CA ARG A 139 -5.92 4.77 16.92
C ARG A 139 -5.92 3.60 15.94
N ARG A 140 -7.09 3.00 15.67
CA ARG A 140 -7.24 1.92 14.68
C ARG A 140 -6.85 2.37 13.27
N ALA A 141 -7.33 3.53 12.82
CA ALA A 141 -6.96 4.10 11.52
C ALA A 141 -5.44 4.29 11.41
N SER A 142 -4.83 4.92 12.41
CA SER A 142 -3.37 5.10 12.45
C SER A 142 -2.59 3.79 12.47
N MET A 143 -3.08 2.77 13.18
CA MET A 143 -2.44 1.45 13.23
C MET A 143 -2.52 0.74 11.88
N LEU A 144 -3.69 0.75 11.23
CA LEU A 144 -3.87 0.17 9.90
C LEU A 144 -2.99 0.87 8.86
N GLY A 145 -2.88 2.19 8.90
CA GLY A 145 -1.97 2.93 8.01
C GLY A 145 -0.50 2.54 8.20
N ARG A 146 -0.05 2.35 9.45
CA ARG A 146 1.32 1.89 9.76
C ARG A 146 1.57 0.44 9.34
N LEU A 147 0.59 -0.44 9.55
CA LEU A 147 0.64 -1.82 9.09
C LEU A 147 0.78 -1.88 7.56
N ASN A 148 0.01 -1.05 6.86
CA ASN A 148 0.05 -0.96 5.41
C ASN A 148 1.41 -0.46 4.90
N LEU A 149 1.99 0.55 5.58
CA LEU A 149 3.35 1.01 5.29
C LEU A 149 4.38 -0.09 5.52
N LEU A 150 4.28 -0.86 6.60
CA LEU A 150 5.17 -2.00 6.85
C LEU A 150 5.09 -3.03 5.71
N PHE A 151 3.89 -3.41 5.31
CA PHE A 151 3.68 -4.31 4.18
C PHE A 151 4.23 -3.74 2.87
N ALA A 152 4.10 -2.44 2.65
CA ALA A 152 4.66 -1.76 1.48
C ALA A 152 6.20 -1.83 1.46
N LEU A 153 6.86 -1.66 2.61
CA LEU A 153 8.31 -1.81 2.72
C LEU A 153 8.75 -3.25 2.44
N VAL A 154 8.00 -4.24 2.93
CA VAL A 154 8.23 -5.66 2.58
C VAL A 154 8.05 -5.89 1.08
N LEU A 155 7.01 -5.32 0.44
CA LEU A 155 6.80 -5.42 -1.01
C LEU A 155 7.96 -4.85 -1.83
N VAL A 156 8.57 -3.75 -1.35
CA VAL A 156 9.77 -3.17 -1.97
C VAL A 156 10.94 -4.14 -1.83
N ALA A 157 11.19 -4.67 -0.62
CA ALA A 157 12.25 -5.65 -0.39
C ALA A 157 12.08 -6.89 -1.31
N LEU A 158 10.88 -7.46 -1.37
CA LEU A 158 10.57 -8.59 -2.28
C LEU A 158 10.75 -8.21 -3.76
N GLY A 159 10.46 -6.96 -4.13
CA GLY A 159 10.76 -6.44 -5.47
C GLY A 159 12.25 -6.43 -5.79
N VAL A 160 13.08 -6.00 -4.84
CA VAL A 160 14.54 -6.05 -4.97
C VAL A 160 15.02 -7.49 -5.10
N MET A 161 14.49 -8.41 -4.30
CA MET A 161 14.87 -9.83 -4.32
C MET A 161 14.54 -10.52 -5.65
N ILE A 162 13.40 -10.18 -6.28
CA ILE A 162 13.07 -10.67 -7.63
C ILE A 162 14.09 -10.22 -8.69
N VAL A 163 14.75 -9.08 -8.49
CA VAL A 163 15.70 -8.51 -9.45
C VAL A 163 17.14 -8.91 -9.13
N ARG A 164 17.50 -9.06 -7.86
CA ARG A 164 18.88 -9.24 -7.38
C ARG A 164 19.19 -10.64 -6.85
N GLY A 165 18.18 -11.50 -6.73
CA GLY A 165 18.29 -12.80 -6.08
C GLY A 165 17.65 -12.77 -4.69
N ALA A 166 17.08 -13.91 -4.29
CA ALA A 166 16.53 -14.08 -2.96
C ALA A 166 17.66 -14.27 -1.93
N LEU A 167 17.31 -14.08 -0.65
CA LEU A 167 18.22 -14.27 0.49
C LEU A 167 18.20 -15.71 1.01
N TRP A 168 17.42 -16.59 0.37
CA TRP A 168 17.18 -17.97 0.74
C TRP A 168 17.34 -18.89 -0.47
#